data_AF-A0A1H4RU77-F1
#
_entry.id   AF-A0A1H4RU77-F1
#
_cell.length_a   1.000
_cell.length_b   1.000
_cell.length_c   1.000
_cell.angle_alpha   90.00
_cell.angle_beta   90.00
_cell.angle_gamma   90.00
#
_symmetry.space_group_name_H-M   'P 1'
#
loop_
_entity.id
_entity.type
_entity.pdbx_description
1 polymer ?
#
loop_
_entity_poly.entity_id
_entity_poly.type
_entity_poly.pdbx_seq_one_letter_code
_entity_poly.pdbx_strand_id
1 'polypeptide(L)'
;MADLKRRSVLTGAVATALVATAAPALAAPPRRAFRLGVNYTPSTRWFHMWEDWREDDLRRDLDDIAALGLDHLRLMLLWSAFQPEPALVSGEKLDRLHRFLDLADAAGLDVEVTVFNGHISARYWTPNWLQTKPKPVNWFTDPAALDAQRTLLTALAERIGRHPRFLGFDLSNEPYYYWDDYAGLFVTQAQADTWARTLCAHAEQVAPGKEHTVGCDRAPWDNGTYFTRPGLADAGNVVAIHPWTSFSGTLKTDPLGAVATHNAERLIQVAQAYATDPARRVWIQEDGAAPSIHFSDATRAQYGEWLSRSIRNAASCTSTLGFTWWCSHDVHPALVPNLNPLEYDLGLYTNDRRLKPAGQALKALVAEFDRTPPAPRPRTAAIVVPDLFPTWGNDRFFKLAAEGKQVAFVLQSRAADTNYLRARGITELIRL
;
A
#
# COMPACT_ATOMS: atom_id res chain seq x y z
N MET A 1 -34.08 47.69 61.82
CA MET A 1 -33.84 48.47 60.58
C MET A 1 -32.79 47.73 59.78
N ALA A 2 -32.97 47.25 58.56
CA ALA A 2 -34.10 47.17 57.66
C ALA A 2 -33.87 45.95 56.75
N ASP A 3 -34.91 45.17 56.53
CA ASP A 3 -35.05 44.17 55.48
C ASP A 3 -35.26 44.90 54.15
N LEU A 4 -34.51 44.56 53.08
CA LEU A 4 -34.87 45.01 51.74
C LEU A 4 -34.42 44.02 50.64
N LYS A 5 -35.40 43.19 50.28
CA LYS A 5 -35.54 42.45 49.02
C LYS A 5 -34.97 43.20 47.80
N ARG A 6 -34.12 42.54 47.01
CA ARG A 6 -33.96 42.85 45.58
C ARG A 6 -34.50 41.69 44.75
N ARG A 7 -35.62 41.98 44.08
CA ARG A 7 -36.21 41.20 43.00
C ARG A 7 -35.26 41.27 41.79
N SER A 8 -34.83 40.11 41.31
CA SER A 8 -34.20 39.96 39.99
C SER A 8 -35.32 39.84 38.95
N VAL A 9 -35.27 40.73 37.95
CA VAL A 9 -36.17 40.72 36.80
C VAL A 9 -35.58 39.76 35.76
N LEU A 10 -36.28 38.65 35.51
CA LEU A 10 -36.00 37.76 34.39
C LEU A 10 -36.45 38.46 33.09
N THR A 11 -35.51 39.04 32.35
CA THR A 11 -35.70 39.39 30.95
C THR A 11 -35.56 38.13 30.11
N GLY A 12 -36.68 37.61 29.61
CA GLY A 12 -36.71 36.52 28.65
C GLY A 12 -36.17 36.99 27.29
N ALA A 13 -35.02 36.45 26.90
CA ALA A 13 -34.57 36.45 25.52
C ALA A 13 -35.03 35.14 24.88
N VAL A 14 -35.93 35.23 23.91
CA VAL A 14 -36.34 34.10 23.06
C VAL A 14 -35.16 33.78 22.15
N ALA A 15 -34.39 32.74 22.50
CA ALA A 15 -33.41 32.17 21.60
C ALA A 15 -34.13 31.31 20.57
N THR A 16 -34.34 31.84 19.37
CA THR A 16 -34.71 31.05 18.20
C THR A 16 -33.58 30.06 17.90
N ALA A 17 -33.81 28.78 18.21
CA ALA A 17 -32.94 27.69 17.79
C ALA A 17 -33.01 27.57 16.26
N LEU A 18 -31.95 28.01 15.59
CA LEU A 18 -31.68 27.65 14.20
C LEU A 18 -31.33 26.16 14.20
N VAL A 19 -32.30 25.33 13.84
CA VAL A 19 -32.05 23.92 13.49
C VAL A 19 -31.19 23.94 12.23
N ALA A 20 -29.89 23.73 12.39
CA ALA A 20 -29.00 23.45 11.26
C ALA A 20 -29.46 22.11 10.67
N THR A 21 -30.19 22.17 9.56
CA THR A 21 -30.47 20.99 8.75
C THR A 21 -29.12 20.47 8.23
N ALA A 22 -28.67 19.34 8.76
CA ALA A 22 -27.52 18.63 8.22
C ALA A 22 -27.75 18.42 6.72
N ALA A 23 -26.81 18.91 5.90
CA ALA A 23 -26.81 18.60 4.48
C ALA A 23 -26.84 17.07 4.33
N PRO A 24 -27.63 16.52 3.39
CA PRO A 24 -27.60 15.08 3.16
C PRO A 24 -26.16 14.69 2.86
N ALA A 25 -25.64 13.70 3.60
CA ALA A 25 -24.34 13.11 3.31
C ALA A 25 -24.36 12.70 1.83
N LEU A 26 -23.53 13.36 1.02
CA LEU A 26 -23.33 12.96 -0.38
C LEU A 26 -23.02 11.46 -0.36
N ALA A 27 -23.84 10.67 -1.06
CA ALA A 27 -23.58 9.25 -1.22
C ALA A 27 -22.14 9.09 -1.72
N ALA A 28 -21.35 8.26 -1.03
CA ALA A 28 -19.97 8.02 -1.43
C ALA A 28 -19.96 7.59 -2.90
N PRO A 29 -19.06 8.15 -3.74
CA PRO A 29 -18.98 7.75 -5.13
C PRO A 29 -18.77 6.23 -5.22
N PRO A 30 -19.35 5.56 -6.23
CA PRO A 30 -19.17 4.12 -6.40
C PRO A 30 -17.68 3.81 -6.50
N ARG A 31 -17.21 2.86 -5.69
CA ARG A 31 -15.81 2.42 -5.70
C ARG A 31 -15.50 1.76 -7.05
N ARG A 32 -14.36 2.11 -7.66
CA ARG A 32 -13.88 1.49 -8.90
C ARG A 32 -13.66 -0.01 -8.68
N ALA A 33 -13.98 -0.82 -9.69
CA ALA A 33 -13.67 -2.25 -9.66
C ALA A 33 -12.16 -2.51 -9.60
N PHE A 34 -11.38 -1.71 -10.34
CA PHE A 34 -9.93 -1.61 -10.21
C PHE A 34 -9.57 -0.27 -9.59
N ARG A 35 -9.06 -0.29 -8.36
CA ARG A 35 -8.79 0.91 -7.57
C ARG A 35 -7.51 1.61 -8.00
N LEU A 36 -7.47 2.93 -7.89
CA LEU A 36 -6.28 3.73 -8.14
C LEU A 36 -6.01 4.64 -6.94
N GLY A 37 -4.80 4.53 -6.40
CA GLY A 37 -4.38 5.25 -5.21
C GLY A 37 -2.91 5.63 -5.23
N VAL A 38 -2.43 6.12 -4.09
CA VAL A 38 -1.05 6.58 -3.93
C VAL A 38 -0.52 6.32 -2.51
N ASN A 39 0.77 6.03 -2.40
CA ASN A 39 1.48 6.01 -1.12
C ASN A 39 1.67 7.47 -0.66
N TYR A 40 1.15 7.81 0.51
CA TYR A 40 1.16 9.18 0.99
C TYR A 40 2.50 9.54 1.61
N THR A 41 3.23 10.43 0.92
CA THR A 41 4.42 11.11 1.40
C THR A 41 4.06 12.56 1.70
N PRO A 42 4.06 13.00 2.98
CA PRO A 42 3.68 14.36 3.35
C PRO A 42 4.65 15.40 2.81
N SER A 43 4.14 16.50 2.24
CA SER A 43 4.96 17.51 1.56
C SER A 43 5.85 18.31 2.53
N THR A 44 5.36 18.67 3.72
CA THR A 44 6.08 19.61 4.61
C THR A 44 6.87 18.94 5.72
N ARG A 45 6.43 17.78 6.22
CA ARG A 45 7.02 17.10 7.38
C ARG A 45 7.44 15.68 7.11
N TRP A 46 7.26 15.18 5.89
CA TRP A 46 7.48 13.77 5.59
C TRP A 46 6.80 12.91 6.69
N PHE A 47 7.33 11.75 7.06
CA PHE A 47 6.72 10.94 8.11
C PHE A 47 6.83 11.54 9.52
N HIS A 48 7.60 12.61 9.73
CA HIS A 48 7.62 13.35 11.00
C HIS A 48 6.34 14.15 11.27
N MET A 49 5.36 14.11 10.37
CA MET A 49 4.01 14.66 10.60
C MET A 49 3.36 14.13 11.89
N TRP A 50 3.75 12.91 12.31
CA TRP A 50 3.24 12.32 13.54
C TRP A 50 3.77 13.01 14.79
N GLU A 51 4.88 13.74 14.71
CA GLU A 51 5.43 14.56 15.81
C GLU A 51 5.01 16.02 15.68
N ASP A 52 5.25 16.65 14.53
CA ASP A 52 4.82 18.02 14.22
C ASP A 52 3.54 18.00 13.38
N TRP A 53 2.39 17.79 14.04
CA TRP A 53 1.08 17.64 13.41
C TRP A 53 0.53 18.99 12.94
N ARG A 54 0.27 19.11 11.63
CA ARG A 54 -0.21 20.33 10.97
C ARG A 54 -1.38 20.04 10.06
N GLU A 55 -2.59 20.17 10.61
CA GLU A 55 -3.81 19.79 9.90
C GLU A 55 -3.97 20.50 8.55
N ASP A 56 -3.65 21.79 8.47
CA ASP A 56 -3.77 22.55 7.23
C ASP A 56 -2.81 22.07 6.14
N ASP A 57 -1.63 21.56 6.51
CA ASP A 57 -0.68 20.99 5.55
C ASP A 57 -1.22 19.66 5.02
N LEU A 58 -1.71 18.80 5.92
CA LEU A 58 -2.29 17.50 5.57
C LEU A 58 -3.53 17.66 4.68
N ARG A 59 -4.41 18.61 5.00
CA ARG A 59 -5.61 18.88 4.18
C ARG A 59 -5.22 19.28 2.76
N ARG A 60 -4.22 20.16 2.62
CA ARG A 60 -3.72 20.59 1.30
C ARG A 60 -3.11 19.45 0.49
N ASP A 61 -2.35 18.57 1.14
CA ASP A 61 -1.81 17.37 0.48
C ASP A 61 -2.92 16.40 0.04
N LEU A 62 -3.95 16.20 0.88
CA LEU A 62 -5.09 15.34 0.56
C LEU A 62 -5.96 15.93 -0.56
N ASP A 63 -6.12 17.26 -0.59
CA ASP A 63 -6.80 17.97 -1.68
C ASP A 63 -6.06 17.77 -3.01
N ASP A 64 -4.71 17.78 -3.00
CA ASP A 64 -3.91 17.50 -4.19
C ASP A 64 -4.14 16.06 -4.68
N ILE A 65 -4.09 15.09 -3.78
CA ILE A 65 -4.34 13.67 -4.09
C ILE A 65 -5.76 13.47 -4.66
N ALA A 66 -6.77 14.07 -4.02
CA ALA A 66 -8.15 14.01 -4.49
C ALA A 66 -8.33 14.71 -5.86
N ALA A 67 -7.58 15.78 -6.13
CA ALA A 67 -7.61 16.47 -7.43
C ALA A 67 -7.06 15.64 -8.60
N LEU A 68 -6.35 14.53 -8.33
CA LEU A 68 -5.99 13.52 -9.33
C LEU A 68 -7.15 12.55 -9.64
N GLY A 69 -8.20 12.53 -8.81
CA GLY A 69 -9.33 11.61 -8.88
C GLY A 69 -9.07 10.24 -8.22
N LEU A 70 -7.97 10.11 -7.48
CA LEU A 70 -7.62 8.87 -6.76
C LEU A 70 -8.66 8.55 -5.69
N ASP A 71 -8.85 7.26 -5.39
CA ASP A 71 -9.89 6.79 -4.45
C ASP A 71 -9.34 6.27 -3.11
N HIS A 72 -8.03 6.12 -2.99
CA HIS A 72 -7.39 5.73 -1.74
C HIS A 72 -5.94 6.19 -1.64
N LEU A 73 -5.42 6.08 -0.42
CA LEU A 73 -4.00 6.17 -0.14
C LEU A 73 -3.54 5.07 0.83
N ARG A 74 -2.24 4.80 0.81
CA ARG A 74 -1.54 4.00 1.82
C ARG A 74 -0.77 4.94 2.75
N LEU A 75 -1.05 4.85 4.06
CA LEU A 75 -0.54 5.74 5.10
C LEU A 75 0.48 5.02 5.98
N MET A 76 1.65 5.61 6.12
CA MET A 76 2.71 5.06 6.97
C MET A 76 2.61 5.58 8.41
N LEU A 77 2.48 4.67 9.38
CA LEU A 77 2.72 4.99 10.80
C LEU A 77 4.22 4.97 11.11
N LEU A 78 4.64 5.68 12.16
CA LEU A 78 5.96 5.50 12.75
C LEU A 78 5.81 4.62 14.00
N TRP A 79 6.26 3.35 13.95
CA TRP A 79 6.01 2.43 15.05
C TRP A 79 6.58 2.95 16.38
N SER A 80 7.80 3.47 16.38
CA SER A 80 8.41 4.11 17.57
C SER A 80 7.55 5.22 18.20
N ALA A 81 6.76 5.95 17.41
CA ALA A 81 5.88 7.00 17.90
C ALA A 81 4.54 6.47 18.45
N PHE A 82 3.99 5.45 17.80
CA PHE A 82 2.70 4.86 18.18
C PHE A 82 2.81 3.89 19.37
N GLN A 83 3.95 3.24 19.54
CA GLN A 83 4.22 2.31 20.64
C GLN A 83 5.63 2.50 21.22
N PRO A 84 5.87 3.61 21.95
CA PRO A 84 7.18 3.93 22.51
C PRO A 84 7.67 2.92 23.56
N GLU A 85 6.78 2.16 24.21
CA GLU A 85 7.12 1.02 25.08
C GLU A 85 6.17 -0.15 24.79
N PRO A 86 6.53 -1.42 25.07
CA PRO A 86 5.73 -2.59 24.66
C PRO A 86 4.26 -2.53 25.09
N ALA A 87 3.99 -2.04 26.31
CA ALA A 87 2.65 -1.91 26.87
C ALA A 87 2.07 -0.48 26.77
N LEU A 88 2.79 0.47 26.16
CA LEU A 88 2.38 1.87 26.05
C LEU A 88 2.06 2.20 24.59
N VAL A 89 0.77 2.24 24.26
CA VAL A 89 0.27 2.79 22.99
C VAL A 89 -0.04 4.27 23.19
N SER A 90 0.44 5.12 22.30
CA SER A 90 0.24 6.57 22.40
C SER A 90 -1.19 6.97 22.01
N GLY A 91 -2.01 7.32 23.01
CA GLY A 91 -3.38 7.84 22.77
C GLY A 91 -3.41 9.08 21.89
N GLU A 92 -2.40 9.96 22.02
CA GLU A 92 -2.27 11.14 21.17
C GLU A 92 -2.07 10.77 19.69
N LYS A 93 -1.21 9.79 19.38
CA LYS A 93 -1.01 9.35 17.99
C LYS A 93 -2.25 8.65 17.44
N LEU A 94 -2.98 7.89 18.27
CA LEU A 94 -4.27 7.31 17.90
C LEU A 94 -5.31 8.39 17.55
N ASP A 95 -5.37 9.48 18.33
CA ASP A 95 -6.26 10.61 18.05
C ASP A 95 -5.89 11.35 16.77
N ARG A 96 -4.58 11.56 16.52
CA ARG A 96 -4.09 12.12 15.26
C ARG A 96 -4.43 11.23 14.07
N LEU A 97 -4.32 9.90 14.21
CA LEU A 97 -4.70 8.97 13.16
C LEU A 97 -6.20 9.03 12.87
N HIS A 98 -7.06 9.03 13.90
CA HIS A 98 -8.50 9.23 13.69
C HIS A 98 -8.77 10.57 13.00
N ARG A 99 -8.09 11.64 13.41
CA ARG A 99 -8.25 12.95 12.77
C ARG A 99 -7.80 12.93 11.30
N PHE A 100 -6.73 12.21 10.98
CA PHE A 100 -6.29 11.99 9.60
C PHE A 100 -7.40 11.36 8.76
N LEU A 101 -8.06 10.32 9.30
CA LEU A 101 -9.17 9.64 8.65
C LEU A 101 -10.37 10.57 8.41
N ASP A 102 -10.67 11.50 9.33
CA ASP A 102 -11.69 12.53 9.11
C ASP A 102 -11.32 13.45 7.92
N LEU A 103 -10.04 13.83 7.78
CA LEU A 103 -9.57 14.64 6.66
C LEU A 103 -9.64 13.86 5.34
N ALA A 104 -9.27 12.57 5.38
CA ALA A 104 -9.38 11.69 4.23
C ALA A 104 -10.85 11.50 3.81
N ASP A 105 -11.79 11.44 4.76
CA ASP A 105 -13.23 11.39 4.48
C ASP A 105 -13.71 12.64 3.76
N ALA A 106 -13.29 13.82 4.23
CA ALA A 106 -13.58 15.09 3.57
C ALA A 106 -13.03 15.17 2.13
N ALA A 107 -11.88 14.53 1.89
CA ALA A 107 -11.27 14.40 0.57
C ALA A 107 -11.82 13.23 -0.27
N GLY A 108 -12.70 12.39 0.29
CA GLY A 108 -13.26 11.21 -0.38
C GLY A 108 -12.29 10.04 -0.56
N LEU A 109 -11.20 10.00 0.22
CA LEU A 109 -10.12 9.02 0.13
C LEU A 109 -10.28 7.94 1.18
N ASP A 110 -10.25 6.68 0.77
CA ASP A 110 -10.07 5.59 1.72
C ASP A 110 -8.57 5.41 2.09
N VAL A 111 -8.29 4.84 3.26
CA VAL A 111 -6.96 4.79 3.87
C VAL A 111 -6.63 3.36 4.29
N GLU A 112 -5.59 2.80 3.69
CA GLU A 112 -4.86 1.66 4.26
C GLU A 112 -3.82 2.18 5.25
N VAL A 113 -3.71 1.51 6.40
CA VAL A 113 -2.80 1.91 7.47
C VAL A 113 -1.68 0.90 7.59
N THR A 114 -0.45 1.31 7.28
CA THR A 114 0.74 0.48 7.43
C THR A 114 1.34 0.66 8.81
N VAL A 115 1.42 -0.43 9.59
CA VAL A 115 1.55 -0.35 11.05
C VAL A 115 3.00 -0.44 11.54
N PHE A 116 3.64 -1.59 11.33
CA PHE A 116 4.92 -1.96 11.93
C PHE A 116 6.10 -1.50 11.08
N ASN A 117 6.07 -0.24 10.64
CA ASN A 117 7.10 0.29 9.75
C ASN A 117 8.45 0.34 10.44
N GLY A 118 9.24 -0.71 10.24
CA GLY A 118 10.64 -0.75 10.61
C GLY A 118 11.50 -0.04 9.60
N HIS A 119 11.12 -0.03 8.31
CA HIS A 119 11.87 0.55 7.21
C HIS A 119 10.95 1.35 6.27
N ILE A 120 11.26 2.63 6.05
CA ILE A 120 10.64 3.45 5.01
C ILE A 120 11.72 4.31 4.35
N SER A 121 11.88 4.20 3.02
CA SER A 121 12.85 4.97 2.23
C SER A 121 14.26 5.00 2.83
N ALA A 122 14.84 3.84 3.16
CA ALA A 122 16.18 3.71 3.77
C ALA A 122 16.34 4.30 5.19
N ARG A 123 15.25 4.61 5.90
CA ARG A 123 15.25 4.99 7.32
C ARG A 123 14.55 3.95 8.17
N TYR A 124 15.03 3.80 9.41
CA TYR A 124 14.50 2.83 10.36
C TYR A 124 13.72 3.49 11.49
N TRP A 125 12.48 3.06 11.71
CA TRP A 125 11.53 3.63 12.68
C TRP A 125 11.07 2.64 13.74
N THR A 126 11.93 1.67 14.04
CA THR A 126 11.65 0.66 15.07
C THR A 126 11.72 1.26 16.47
N PRO A 127 10.84 0.87 17.39
CA PRO A 127 10.91 1.30 18.78
C PRO A 127 12.24 0.97 19.47
N ASN A 128 12.65 1.81 20.42
CA ASN A 128 13.88 1.65 21.20
C ASN A 128 13.94 0.32 21.99
N TRP A 129 12.79 -0.17 22.49
CA TRP A 129 12.67 -1.42 23.25
C TRP A 129 12.95 -2.68 22.41
N LEU A 130 13.04 -2.55 21.09
CA LEU A 130 13.55 -3.60 20.19
C LEU A 130 15.04 -3.46 19.89
N GLN A 131 15.58 -2.24 20.02
CA GLN A 131 16.97 -1.90 19.69
C GLN A 131 17.91 -2.08 20.90
N THR A 132 17.81 -3.23 21.59
CA THR A 132 18.56 -3.52 22.81
C THR A 132 19.97 -4.07 22.56
N LYS A 133 20.81 -4.08 23.61
CA LYS A 133 22.16 -4.67 23.61
C LYS A 133 22.22 -5.86 24.58
N PRO A 134 23.04 -6.91 24.34
CA PRO A 134 24.03 -7.02 23.24
C PRO A 134 23.43 -7.39 21.89
N LYS A 135 22.15 -7.77 21.83
CA LYS A 135 21.43 -8.05 20.58
C LYS A 135 20.04 -7.40 20.59
N PRO A 136 19.54 -6.96 19.41
CA PRO A 136 18.16 -6.51 19.28
C PRO A 136 17.16 -7.65 19.54
N VAL A 137 15.94 -7.28 19.94
CA VAL A 137 14.84 -8.22 20.13
C VAL A 137 14.27 -8.62 18.77
N ASN A 138 14.09 -9.92 18.55
CA ASN A 138 13.53 -10.43 17.30
C ASN A 138 12.00 -10.30 17.31
N TRP A 139 11.47 -9.23 16.71
CA TRP A 139 10.03 -8.95 16.68
C TRP A 139 9.19 -9.99 15.88
N PHE A 140 9.81 -10.95 15.17
CA PHE A 140 9.09 -12.02 14.47
C PHE A 140 8.82 -13.22 15.37
N THR A 141 9.62 -13.40 16.41
CA THR A 141 9.64 -14.65 17.19
C THR A 141 9.57 -14.44 18.70
N ASP A 142 9.98 -13.28 19.20
CA ASP A 142 9.92 -12.97 20.62
C ASP A 142 8.47 -12.85 21.09
N PRO A 143 8.03 -13.64 22.09
CA PRO A 143 6.64 -13.62 22.53
C PRO A 143 6.16 -12.24 23.02
N ALA A 144 7.00 -11.49 23.74
CA ALA A 144 6.64 -10.19 24.27
C ALA A 144 6.53 -9.15 23.15
N ALA A 145 7.40 -9.21 22.14
CA ALA A 145 7.28 -8.37 20.95
C ALA A 145 6.01 -8.70 20.14
N LEU A 146 5.63 -9.98 20.03
CA LEU A 146 4.38 -10.39 19.38
C LEU A 146 3.15 -9.92 20.16
N ASP A 147 3.18 -9.96 21.50
CA ASP A 147 2.12 -9.41 22.36
C ASP A 147 1.99 -7.89 22.21
N ALA A 148 3.12 -7.19 22.14
CA ALA A 148 3.15 -5.75 21.87
C ALA A 148 2.51 -5.41 20.51
N GLN A 149 2.87 -6.15 19.45
CA GLN A 149 2.28 -5.97 18.12
C GLN A 149 0.76 -6.20 18.12
N ARG A 150 0.27 -7.26 18.77
CA ARG A 150 -1.17 -7.49 18.95
C ARG A 150 -1.85 -6.36 19.72
N THR A 151 -1.22 -5.87 20.79
CA THR A 151 -1.72 -4.74 21.58
C THR A 151 -1.88 -3.49 20.73
N LEU A 152 -0.91 -3.17 19.88
CA LEU A 152 -0.98 -2.03 18.97
C LEU A 152 -2.10 -2.20 17.93
N LEU A 153 -2.22 -3.37 17.29
CA LEU A 153 -3.31 -3.64 16.34
C LEU A 153 -4.69 -3.52 16.97
N THR A 154 -4.87 -4.03 18.18
CA THR A 154 -6.13 -3.91 18.93
C THR A 154 -6.46 -2.43 19.19
N ALA A 155 -5.52 -1.66 19.73
CA ALA A 155 -5.73 -0.25 20.04
C ALA A 155 -6.03 0.60 18.78
N LEU A 156 -5.36 0.30 17.67
CA LEU A 156 -5.66 0.91 16.37
C LEU A 156 -7.09 0.55 15.93
N ALA A 157 -7.46 -0.72 15.93
CA ALA A 157 -8.78 -1.17 15.51
C ALA A 157 -9.91 -0.62 16.38
N GLU A 158 -9.73 -0.52 17.69
CA GLU A 158 -10.68 0.12 18.60
C GLU A 158 -10.88 1.60 18.25
N ARG A 159 -9.80 2.31 17.88
CA ARG A 159 -9.87 3.73 17.53
C ARG A 159 -10.47 3.97 16.15
N ILE A 160 -10.06 3.21 15.13
CA ILE A 160 -10.32 3.53 13.71
C ILE A 160 -11.07 2.45 12.94
N GLY A 161 -11.26 1.25 13.50
CA GLY A 161 -11.84 0.10 12.79
C GLY A 161 -13.24 0.34 12.23
N ARG A 162 -14.01 1.22 12.89
CA ARG A 162 -15.37 1.61 12.47
C ARG A 162 -15.40 2.85 11.57
N HIS A 163 -14.27 3.50 11.33
CA HIS A 163 -14.21 4.66 10.45
C HIS A 163 -14.49 4.22 9.00
N PRO A 164 -15.40 4.89 8.26
CA PRO A 164 -15.81 4.46 6.93
C PRO A 164 -14.67 4.41 5.91
N ARG A 165 -13.66 5.26 6.12
CA ARG A 165 -12.44 5.34 5.29
C ARG A 165 -11.35 4.34 5.65
N PHE A 166 -11.46 3.60 6.75
CA PHE A 166 -10.43 2.60 7.07
C PHE A 166 -10.58 1.38 6.16
N LEU A 167 -9.57 1.13 5.31
CA LEU A 167 -9.54 0.00 4.37
C LEU A 167 -9.06 -1.30 4.99
N GLY A 168 -8.03 -1.22 5.82
CA GLY A 168 -7.33 -2.38 6.33
C GLY A 168 -5.94 -2.04 6.82
N PHE A 169 -5.33 -3.04 7.45
CA PHE A 169 -3.95 -2.95 7.92
C PHE A 169 -3.02 -3.61 6.92
N ASP A 170 -2.03 -2.86 6.48
CA ASP A 170 -0.79 -3.45 6.01
C ASP A 170 0.11 -3.64 7.23
N LEU A 171 0.52 -4.89 7.52
CA LEU A 171 1.28 -5.15 8.73
C LEU A 171 2.57 -4.34 8.76
N SER A 172 3.28 -4.21 7.63
CA SER A 172 4.53 -3.45 7.56
C SER A 172 4.89 -3.15 6.11
N ASN A 173 5.53 -2.02 5.90
CA ASN A 173 6.31 -1.81 4.69
C ASN A 173 7.56 -2.70 4.70
N GLU A 174 7.61 -3.71 3.83
CA GLU A 174 8.78 -4.54 3.54
C GLU A 174 9.54 -4.99 4.82
N PRO A 175 8.88 -5.78 5.69
CA PRO A 175 9.28 -5.98 7.09
C PRO A 175 10.70 -6.54 7.29
N TYR A 176 11.25 -7.18 6.27
CA TYR A 176 12.55 -7.83 6.33
C TYR A 176 13.75 -6.90 6.26
N TYR A 177 13.61 -5.69 5.73
CA TYR A 177 14.73 -4.73 5.69
C TYR A 177 15.27 -4.42 7.10
N TYR A 178 14.39 -4.35 8.10
CA TYR A 178 14.85 -4.21 9.48
C TYR A 178 15.61 -5.45 9.97
N TRP A 179 15.11 -6.66 9.66
CA TRP A 179 15.74 -7.90 10.14
C TRP A 179 17.12 -8.11 9.51
N ASP A 180 17.31 -7.78 8.23
CA ASP A 180 18.47 -8.22 7.44
C ASP A 180 19.55 -7.16 7.50
N ASP A 181 19.27 -6.02 6.86
CA ASP A 181 20.24 -4.98 6.59
C ASP A 181 20.62 -4.19 7.84
N TYR A 182 19.72 -4.10 8.82
CA TYR A 182 19.92 -3.27 10.01
C TYR A 182 20.21 -4.08 11.28
N ALA A 183 19.28 -4.95 11.68
CA ALA A 183 19.34 -5.62 12.98
C ALA A 183 20.12 -6.95 12.96
N GLY A 184 20.40 -7.52 11.78
CA GLY A 184 21.10 -8.80 11.64
C GLY A 184 20.41 -9.95 12.37
N LEU A 185 19.07 -9.94 12.40
CA LEU A 185 18.24 -10.94 13.04
C LEU A 185 18.20 -12.21 12.17
N PHE A 186 18.43 -13.36 12.80
CA PHE A 186 18.17 -14.63 12.15
C PHE A 186 16.68 -14.96 12.21
N VAL A 187 16.02 -15.00 11.05
CA VAL A 187 14.61 -15.36 10.89
C VAL A 187 14.50 -16.40 9.77
N THR A 188 13.96 -17.58 10.09
CA THR A 188 13.65 -18.59 9.07
C THR A 188 12.36 -18.24 8.33
N GLN A 189 12.19 -18.70 7.09
CA GLN A 189 10.94 -18.46 6.34
C GLN A 189 9.71 -18.99 7.08
N ALA A 190 9.83 -20.13 7.77
CA ALA A 190 8.75 -20.69 8.56
C ALA A 190 8.33 -19.75 9.73
N GLN A 191 9.30 -19.07 10.35
CA GLN A 191 9.02 -18.05 11.37
C GLN A 191 8.38 -16.80 10.78
N ALA A 192 8.89 -16.32 9.64
CA ALA A 192 8.33 -15.17 8.93
C ALA A 192 6.87 -15.44 8.50
N ASP A 193 6.60 -16.58 7.87
CA ASP A 193 5.24 -17.00 7.49
C ASP A 193 4.31 -17.15 8.70
N THR A 194 4.84 -17.66 9.82
CA THR A 194 4.08 -17.77 11.07
C THR A 194 3.73 -16.40 11.65
N TRP A 195 4.67 -15.45 11.63
CA TRP A 195 4.42 -14.06 12.03
C TRP A 195 3.34 -13.43 11.16
N ALA A 196 3.46 -13.51 9.84
CA ALA A 196 2.50 -12.93 8.90
C ALA A 196 1.09 -13.51 9.10
N ARG A 197 0.98 -14.85 9.14
CA ARG A 197 -0.30 -15.53 9.38
C ARG A 197 -0.92 -15.17 10.74
N THR A 198 -0.12 -15.14 11.80
CA THR A 198 -0.60 -14.88 13.16
C THR A 198 -1.11 -13.45 13.30
N LEU A 199 -0.35 -12.46 12.83
CA LEU A 199 -0.74 -11.06 12.96
C LEU A 199 -1.84 -10.66 11.97
N CYS A 200 -1.89 -11.24 10.76
CA CYS A 200 -3.03 -11.05 9.86
C CYS A 200 -4.32 -11.67 10.44
N ALA A 201 -4.23 -12.84 11.08
CA ALA A 201 -5.39 -13.43 11.76
C ALA A 201 -5.87 -12.55 12.94
N HIS A 202 -4.93 -11.98 13.71
CA HIS A 202 -5.28 -11.01 14.76
C HIS A 202 -5.90 -9.74 14.18
N ALA A 203 -5.36 -9.21 13.08
CA ALA A 203 -5.90 -8.06 12.36
C ALA A 203 -7.36 -8.31 11.92
N GLU A 204 -7.63 -9.46 11.30
CA GLU A 204 -8.99 -9.88 10.92
C GLU A 204 -9.92 -10.02 12.13
N GLN A 205 -9.42 -10.52 13.27
CA GLN A 205 -10.21 -10.61 14.49
C GLN A 205 -10.65 -9.23 15.01
N VAL A 206 -9.75 -8.25 15.01
CA VAL A 206 -10.01 -6.92 15.58
C VAL A 206 -10.68 -5.96 14.58
N ALA A 207 -10.53 -6.21 13.28
CA ALA A 207 -11.08 -5.39 12.21
C ALA A 207 -11.62 -6.27 11.05
N PRO A 208 -12.69 -7.05 11.28
CA PRO A 208 -13.14 -8.07 10.35
C PRO A 208 -13.58 -7.54 8.98
N GLY A 209 -13.27 -8.31 7.93
CA GLY A 209 -13.65 -8.03 6.54
C GLY A 209 -12.91 -6.87 5.89
N LYS A 210 -11.81 -6.41 6.49
CA LYS A 210 -10.95 -5.36 5.94
C LYS A 210 -9.86 -5.97 5.04
N GLU A 211 -9.20 -5.12 4.27
CA GLU A 211 -8.15 -5.54 3.33
C GLU A 211 -6.80 -5.67 4.05
N HIS A 212 -6.65 -6.66 4.94
CA HIS A 212 -5.37 -6.87 5.63
C HIS A 212 -4.33 -7.51 4.72
N THR A 213 -3.06 -7.10 4.86
CA THR A 213 -1.98 -7.54 3.98
C THR A 213 -0.61 -7.45 4.65
N VAL A 214 0.42 -7.95 3.95
CA VAL A 214 1.84 -7.80 4.27
C VAL A 214 2.57 -7.32 3.02
N GLY A 215 2.97 -6.04 2.99
CA GLY A 215 3.68 -5.44 1.86
C GLY A 215 5.11 -5.95 1.71
N CYS A 216 5.45 -6.50 0.54
CA CYS A 216 6.78 -7.01 0.21
C CYS A 216 7.16 -6.69 -1.24
N ASP A 217 8.45 -6.41 -1.46
CA ASP A 217 9.02 -6.32 -2.79
C ASP A 217 9.10 -7.68 -3.50
N ARG A 218 9.68 -7.68 -4.71
CA ARG A 218 9.84 -8.86 -5.55
C ARG A 218 10.70 -9.99 -4.97
N ALA A 219 11.50 -9.79 -3.92
CA ALA A 219 12.47 -10.75 -3.42
C ALA A 219 11.82 -12.10 -3.02
N PRO A 220 10.83 -12.16 -2.10
CA PRO A 220 10.12 -13.41 -1.80
C PRO A 220 9.53 -14.07 -3.04
N TRP A 221 9.08 -13.28 -4.01
CA TRP A 221 8.44 -13.76 -5.22
C TRP A 221 9.40 -14.26 -6.31
N ASP A 222 10.57 -13.65 -6.46
CA ASP A 222 11.50 -13.95 -7.55
C ASP A 222 12.58 -14.94 -7.11
N ASN A 223 13.22 -14.72 -5.95
CA ASN A 223 14.33 -15.55 -5.48
C ASN A 223 13.96 -16.44 -4.27
N GLY A 224 12.79 -16.24 -3.68
CA GLY A 224 12.30 -17.06 -2.58
C GLY A 224 13.03 -16.83 -1.27
N THR A 225 13.61 -15.65 -1.04
CA THR A 225 14.14 -15.26 0.26
C THR A 225 13.02 -14.79 1.19
N TYR A 226 13.32 -14.71 2.48
CA TYR A 226 12.51 -14.02 3.49
C TYR A 226 11.20 -14.71 3.88
N PHE A 227 10.18 -14.63 3.05
CA PHE A 227 8.90 -15.33 3.22
C PHE A 227 8.80 -16.45 2.19
N THR A 228 8.03 -17.51 2.48
CA THR A 228 7.67 -18.42 1.40
C THR A 228 6.58 -17.77 0.54
N ARG A 229 6.56 -18.09 -0.76
CA ARG A 229 5.53 -17.58 -1.68
C ARG A 229 4.12 -18.02 -1.29
N PRO A 230 3.86 -19.29 -0.91
CA PRO A 230 2.54 -19.67 -0.37
C PRO A 230 2.21 -18.94 0.93
N GLY A 231 3.19 -18.82 1.85
CA GLY A 231 3.00 -18.14 3.13
C GLY A 231 2.55 -16.70 2.95
N LEU A 232 3.14 -15.98 1.99
CA LEU A 232 2.78 -14.60 1.68
C LEU A 232 1.49 -14.49 0.84
N ALA A 233 1.28 -15.39 -0.13
CA ALA A 233 0.08 -15.40 -0.97
C ALA A 233 -1.22 -15.71 -0.20
N ASP A 234 -1.10 -16.39 0.93
CA ASP A 234 -2.25 -16.73 1.79
C ASP A 234 -2.33 -15.87 3.07
N ALA A 235 -1.37 -14.98 3.33
CA ALA A 235 -1.41 -14.06 4.47
C ALA A 235 -2.40 -12.90 4.22
N GLY A 236 -3.23 -12.56 5.21
CA GLY A 236 -4.18 -11.44 5.15
C GLY A 236 -5.49 -11.76 4.43
N ASN A 237 -6.11 -10.74 3.85
CA ASN A 237 -7.32 -10.83 3.01
C ASN A 237 -6.98 -10.56 1.53
N VAL A 238 -5.87 -9.87 1.27
CA VAL A 238 -5.38 -9.47 -0.05
C VAL A 238 -3.87 -9.67 -0.10
N VAL A 239 -3.34 -10.10 -1.24
CA VAL A 239 -1.90 -10.26 -1.46
C VAL A 239 -1.31 -8.94 -1.94
N ALA A 240 -0.39 -8.34 -1.20
CA ALA A 240 0.36 -7.18 -1.67
C ALA A 240 1.64 -7.58 -2.43
N ILE A 241 1.96 -6.79 -3.47
CA ILE A 241 3.20 -6.89 -4.24
C ILE A 241 3.78 -5.50 -4.53
N HIS A 242 5.10 -5.36 -4.47
CA HIS A 242 5.83 -4.18 -4.94
C HIS A 242 6.76 -4.55 -6.12
N PRO A 243 6.34 -4.37 -7.39
CA PRO A 243 7.11 -4.84 -8.54
C PRO A 243 8.37 -4.02 -8.82
N TRP A 244 8.42 -2.78 -8.35
CA TRP A 244 9.48 -1.78 -8.56
C TRP A 244 10.22 -1.94 -9.89
N THR A 245 9.49 -1.73 -10.98
CA THR A 245 9.98 -1.94 -12.35
C THR A 245 11.23 -1.10 -12.64
N SER A 246 11.31 0.08 -12.03
CA SER A 246 12.41 1.02 -12.13
C SER A 246 13.79 0.44 -11.78
N PHE A 247 13.86 -0.51 -10.83
CA PHE A 247 15.13 -1.10 -10.39
C PHE A 247 15.71 -2.12 -11.39
N SER A 248 14.96 -2.53 -12.40
CA SER A 248 15.49 -3.37 -13.49
C SER A 248 16.44 -2.62 -14.44
N GLY A 249 16.40 -1.28 -14.41
CA GLY A 249 17.14 -0.43 -15.35
C GLY A 249 16.51 -0.32 -16.75
N THR A 250 15.46 -1.10 -17.05
CA THR A 250 14.83 -1.12 -18.38
C THR A 250 14.26 0.23 -18.80
N LEU A 251 13.87 1.09 -17.85
CA LEU A 251 13.27 2.40 -18.15
C LEU A 251 14.28 3.38 -18.78
N LYS A 252 15.59 3.11 -18.65
CA LYS A 252 16.65 3.91 -19.27
C LYS A 252 16.74 3.70 -20.78
N THR A 253 16.37 2.50 -21.25
CA THR A 253 16.62 2.04 -22.62
C THR A 253 15.33 1.73 -23.38
N ASP A 254 14.37 1.07 -22.74
CA ASP A 254 13.12 0.63 -23.35
C ASP A 254 11.96 0.67 -22.33
N PRO A 255 11.47 1.87 -21.95
CA PRO A 255 10.37 2.01 -21.00
C PRO A 255 9.01 1.57 -21.56
N LEU A 256 8.89 1.37 -22.87
CA LEU A 256 7.62 0.98 -23.51
C LEU A 256 7.60 -0.50 -23.94
N GLY A 257 8.72 -1.21 -23.80
CA GLY A 257 8.84 -2.64 -24.06
C GLY A 257 8.08 -3.51 -23.07
N ALA A 258 8.02 -4.80 -23.39
CA ALA A 258 7.21 -5.76 -22.63
C ALA A 258 7.69 -5.93 -21.19
N VAL A 259 9.01 -5.92 -20.96
CA VAL A 259 9.58 -6.01 -19.61
C VAL A 259 9.12 -4.85 -18.74
N ALA A 260 9.21 -3.61 -19.26
CA ALA A 260 8.82 -2.41 -18.55
C ALA A 260 7.32 -2.35 -18.28
N THR A 261 6.51 -2.65 -19.28
CA THR A 261 5.06 -2.42 -19.20
C THR A 261 4.28 -3.59 -18.62
N HIS A 262 4.86 -4.80 -18.53
CA HIS A 262 4.17 -5.99 -18.01
C HIS A 262 4.80 -6.56 -16.73
N ASN A 263 5.77 -5.90 -16.09
CA ASN A 263 6.37 -6.44 -14.85
C ASN A 263 5.37 -6.54 -13.68
N ALA A 264 4.52 -5.53 -13.49
CA ALA A 264 3.43 -5.61 -12.52
C ALA A 264 2.45 -6.75 -12.85
N GLU A 265 2.05 -6.86 -14.13
CA GLU A 265 1.18 -7.95 -14.60
C GLU A 265 1.79 -9.34 -14.32
N ARG A 266 3.08 -9.52 -14.65
CA ARG A 266 3.83 -10.75 -14.39
C ARG A 266 3.79 -11.11 -12.91
N LEU A 267 4.06 -10.15 -12.03
CA LEU A 267 4.13 -10.41 -10.59
C LEU A 267 2.74 -10.72 -9.99
N ILE A 268 1.65 -10.13 -10.53
CA ILE A 268 0.28 -10.57 -10.23
C ILE A 268 0.10 -12.05 -10.59
N GLN A 269 0.54 -12.46 -11.79
CA GLN A 269 0.39 -13.86 -12.22
C GLN A 269 1.21 -14.82 -11.36
N VAL A 270 2.39 -14.40 -10.88
CA VAL A 270 3.18 -15.17 -9.90
C VAL A 270 2.39 -15.30 -8.59
N ALA A 271 1.95 -14.19 -7.99
CA ALA A 271 1.20 -14.21 -6.73
C ALA A 271 -0.04 -15.12 -6.81
N GLN A 272 -0.82 -15.03 -7.91
CA GLN A 272 -1.99 -15.88 -8.14
C GLN A 272 -1.65 -17.36 -8.33
N ALA A 273 -0.47 -17.70 -8.83
CA ALA A 273 -0.06 -19.09 -8.98
C ALA A 273 0.21 -19.77 -7.63
N TYR A 274 0.65 -19.01 -6.63
CA TYR A 274 0.95 -19.51 -5.28
C TYR A 274 -0.24 -19.42 -4.30
N ALA A 275 -1.20 -18.53 -4.53
CA ALA A 275 -2.39 -18.42 -3.70
C ALA A 275 -3.18 -19.74 -3.67
N THR A 276 -3.61 -20.17 -2.48
CA THR A 276 -4.43 -21.39 -2.33
C THR A 276 -5.84 -21.17 -2.85
N ASP A 277 -6.43 -19.99 -2.60
CA ASP A 277 -7.72 -19.58 -3.15
C ASP A 277 -7.55 -18.92 -4.53
N PRO A 278 -8.09 -19.49 -5.63
CA PRO A 278 -8.05 -18.88 -6.96
C PRO A 278 -8.76 -17.52 -7.05
N ALA A 279 -9.68 -17.21 -6.13
CA ALA A 279 -10.38 -15.93 -6.06
C ALA A 279 -9.60 -14.86 -5.27
N ARG A 280 -8.48 -15.23 -4.65
CA ARG A 280 -7.64 -14.32 -3.86
C ARG A 280 -7.25 -13.09 -4.69
N ARG A 281 -7.52 -11.90 -4.15
CA ARG A 281 -7.19 -10.65 -4.80
C ARG A 281 -5.71 -10.29 -4.60
N VAL A 282 -5.09 -9.75 -5.63
CA VAL A 282 -3.75 -9.15 -5.59
C VAL A 282 -3.85 -7.63 -5.62
N TRP A 283 -3.01 -6.94 -4.86
CA TRP A 283 -2.91 -5.49 -4.83
C TRP A 283 -1.48 -5.06 -5.08
N ILE A 284 -1.29 -4.22 -6.10
CA ILE A 284 -0.03 -3.56 -6.38
C ILE A 284 0.07 -2.39 -5.41
N GLN A 285 0.72 -2.60 -4.26
CA GLN A 285 0.83 -1.60 -3.20
C GLN A 285 1.89 -0.54 -3.49
N GLU A 286 2.89 -0.87 -4.30
CA GLU A 286 3.91 0.08 -4.74
C GLU A 286 4.40 -0.25 -6.15
N ASP A 287 4.51 0.76 -7.00
CA ASP A 287 5.46 0.83 -8.11
C ASP A 287 5.70 2.32 -8.35
N GLY A 288 6.83 2.67 -8.94
CA GLY A 288 7.20 4.07 -9.08
C GLY A 288 8.50 4.24 -9.82
N ALA A 289 8.83 5.49 -10.16
CA ALA A 289 10.13 5.80 -10.74
C ALA A 289 10.54 7.25 -10.48
N ALA A 290 11.75 7.42 -9.95
CA ALA A 290 12.52 8.66 -10.00
C ALA A 290 12.95 8.99 -11.45
N PRO A 291 12.38 10.01 -12.12
CA PRO A 291 12.70 10.33 -13.52
C PRO A 291 14.13 10.82 -13.73
N SER A 292 14.79 11.36 -12.72
CA SER A 292 16.19 11.78 -12.81
C SER A 292 17.17 10.59 -12.75
N ILE A 293 16.77 9.48 -12.13
CA ILE A 293 17.61 8.30 -11.90
C ILE A 293 17.29 7.15 -12.85
N HIS A 294 16.00 6.87 -13.06
CA HIS A 294 15.56 5.66 -13.75
C HIS A 294 15.31 5.85 -15.25
N PHE A 295 15.26 7.08 -15.74
CA PHE A 295 15.13 7.38 -17.16
C PHE A 295 16.38 8.10 -17.69
N SER A 296 16.74 7.81 -18.94
CA SER A 296 17.73 8.62 -19.66
C SER A 296 17.06 9.90 -20.18
N ASP A 297 17.85 10.87 -20.62
CA ASP A 297 17.28 12.08 -21.25
C ASP A 297 16.43 11.73 -22.50
N ALA A 298 16.79 10.66 -23.21
CA ALA A 298 16.05 10.19 -24.38
C ALA A 298 14.72 9.51 -24.01
N THR A 299 14.65 8.81 -22.87
CA THR A 299 13.45 8.05 -22.47
C THR A 299 12.54 8.78 -21.50
N ARG A 300 13.01 9.84 -20.83
CA ARG A 300 12.25 10.56 -19.78
C ARG A 300 10.88 11.06 -20.23
N ALA A 301 10.75 11.48 -21.48
CA ALA A 301 9.47 11.92 -22.05
C ALA A 301 8.40 10.79 -22.10
N GLN A 302 8.82 9.52 -22.05
CA GLN A 302 7.94 8.35 -22.12
C GLN A 302 7.42 7.90 -20.75
N TYR A 303 7.78 8.58 -19.66
CA TYR A 303 7.38 8.22 -18.30
C TYR A 303 5.85 8.08 -18.18
N GLY A 304 5.08 9.11 -18.55
CA GLY A 304 3.62 9.08 -18.42
C GLY A 304 2.97 7.93 -19.21
N GLU A 305 3.52 7.58 -20.37
CA GLU A 305 3.06 6.47 -21.20
C GLU A 305 3.40 5.11 -20.58
N TRP A 306 4.62 4.94 -20.08
CA TRP A 306 5.01 3.72 -19.35
C TRP A 306 4.10 3.48 -18.14
N LEU A 307 3.91 4.50 -17.30
CA LEU A 307 3.01 4.47 -16.15
C LEU A 307 1.61 4.00 -16.58
N SER A 308 1.07 4.63 -17.63
CA SER A 308 -0.28 4.33 -18.12
C SER A 308 -0.40 2.90 -18.65
N ARG A 309 0.60 2.41 -19.40
CA ARG A 309 0.61 1.02 -19.90
C ARG A 309 0.76 0.01 -18.78
N SER A 310 1.64 0.24 -17.82
CA SER A 310 1.84 -0.64 -16.67
C SER A 310 0.54 -0.82 -15.88
N ILE A 311 -0.15 0.28 -15.57
CA ILE A 311 -1.43 0.25 -14.85
C ILE A 311 -2.52 -0.45 -15.67
N ARG A 312 -2.61 -0.21 -17.00
CA ARG A 312 -3.59 -0.92 -17.87
C ARG A 312 -3.35 -2.42 -17.92
N ASN A 313 -2.10 -2.83 -18.02
CA ASN A 313 -1.73 -4.23 -18.06
C ASN A 313 -2.08 -4.92 -16.73
N ALA A 314 -1.81 -4.27 -15.60
CA ALA A 314 -2.26 -4.72 -14.28
C ALA A 314 -3.80 -4.78 -14.18
N ALA A 315 -4.51 -3.74 -14.64
CA ALA A 315 -5.98 -3.68 -14.63
C ALA A 315 -6.67 -4.72 -15.54
N SER A 316 -5.93 -5.29 -16.50
CA SER A 316 -6.41 -6.39 -17.32
C SER A 316 -6.43 -7.74 -16.59
N CYS A 317 -5.84 -7.83 -15.40
CA CYS A 317 -5.85 -9.03 -14.57
C CYS A 317 -7.19 -9.20 -13.84
N THR A 318 -7.74 -10.41 -13.86
CA THR A 318 -8.84 -10.80 -12.97
C THR A 318 -8.34 -10.90 -11.53
N SER A 319 -9.21 -10.70 -10.55
CA SER A 319 -8.87 -10.79 -9.12
C SER A 319 -7.72 -9.85 -8.73
N THR A 320 -7.75 -8.61 -9.21
CA THR A 320 -6.79 -7.56 -8.82
C THR A 320 -7.55 -6.40 -8.20
N LEU A 321 -7.17 -6.02 -6.98
CA LEU A 321 -7.82 -4.94 -6.22
C LEU A 321 -7.53 -3.57 -6.82
N GLY A 322 -6.28 -3.29 -7.19
CA GLY A 322 -5.90 -1.98 -7.69
C GLY A 322 -4.41 -1.73 -7.75
N PHE A 323 -4.06 -0.46 -7.96
CA PHE A 323 -2.70 0.03 -8.07
C PHE A 323 -2.49 1.27 -7.19
N THR A 324 -1.49 1.22 -6.32
CA THR A 324 -1.11 2.32 -5.43
C THR A 324 0.25 2.84 -5.86
N TRP A 325 0.27 4.03 -6.45
CA TRP A 325 1.51 4.62 -6.99
C TRP A 325 2.45 5.06 -5.86
N TRP A 326 3.77 4.86 -6.01
CA TRP A 326 4.77 5.47 -5.15
C TRP A 326 5.39 6.69 -5.82
N CYS A 327 5.20 7.92 -5.34
CA CYS A 327 4.39 8.36 -4.17
C CYS A 327 3.71 9.73 -4.44
N SER A 328 3.05 10.32 -3.45
CA SER A 328 2.27 11.55 -3.65
C SER A 328 3.12 12.80 -3.88
N HIS A 329 4.09 13.08 -3.01
CA HIS A 329 4.90 14.30 -3.04
C HIS A 329 6.38 13.98 -2.94
N ASP A 330 7.20 14.77 -3.64
CA ASP A 330 8.66 14.74 -3.51
C ASP A 330 9.09 15.13 -2.09
N VAL A 331 10.17 14.48 -1.61
CA VAL A 331 10.80 14.81 -0.32
C VAL A 331 11.72 16.03 -0.49
N HIS A 332 11.68 16.96 0.47
CA HIS A 332 12.60 18.09 0.45
C HIS A 332 13.98 17.72 1.04
N PRO A 333 15.10 17.89 0.33
CA PRO A 333 16.43 17.51 0.82
C PRO A 333 16.89 18.32 2.04
N ALA A 334 16.38 19.55 2.23
CA ALA A 334 16.65 20.32 3.46
C ALA A 334 15.91 19.79 4.70
N LEU A 335 14.79 19.08 4.51
CA LEU A 335 14.05 18.46 5.61
C LEU A 335 14.68 17.11 5.98
N VAL A 336 14.97 16.28 4.98
CA VAL A 336 15.54 14.95 5.15
C VAL A 336 16.85 14.88 4.37
N PRO A 337 17.96 15.38 4.93
CA PRO A 337 19.24 15.35 4.23
C PRO A 337 19.77 13.91 4.10
N ASN A 338 20.61 13.68 3.09
CA ASN A 338 21.32 12.42 2.87
C ASN A 338 20.39 11.19 2.77
N LEU A 339 19.20 11.36 2.19
CA LEU A 339 18.37 10.27 1.69
C LEU A 339 18.94 9.70 0.38
N ASN A 340 18.53 8.49 0.00
CA ASN A 340 18.84 7.95 -1.32
C ASN A 340 18.34 8.94 -2.40
N PRO A 341 19.18 9.38 -3.37
CA PRO A 341 18.83 10.44 -4.31
C PRO A 341 17.50 10.24 -5.06
N LEU A 342 17.12 8.98 -5.34
CA LEU A 342 15.85 8.67 -6.00
C LEU A 342 14.63 9.12 -5.18
N GLU A 343 14.74 9.22 -3.85
CA GLU A 343 13.59 9.50 -2.98
C GLU A 343 13.12 10.96 -3.09
N TYR A 344 13.96 11.85 -3.63
CA TYR A 344 13.63 13.26 -3.78
C TYR A 344 12.79 13.58 -5.02
N ASP A 345 12.64 12.65 -5.97
CA ASP A 345 11.93 12.92 -7.23
C ASP A 345 10.89 11.85 -7.62
N LEU A 346 10.48 10.97 -6.70
CA LEU A 346 9.46 9.93 -6.91
C LEU A 346 8.01 10.45 -6.95
N GLY A 347 7.74 11.63 -6.40
CA GLY A 347 6.39 12.16 -6.20
C GLY A 347 5.64 12.43 -7.50
N LEU A 348 4.31 12.34 -7.46
CA LEU A 348 3.41 12.85 -8.51
C LEU A 348 3.33 14.38 -8.50
N TYR A 349 3.56 14.97 -7.34
CA TYR A 349 3.76 16.39 -7.12
C TYR A 349 5.19 16.67 -6.66
N THR A 350 5.71 17.83 -7.02
CA THR A 350 6.91 18.37 -6.36
C THR A 350 6.63 18.69 -4.90
N ASN A 351 7.68 18.93 -4.12
CA ASN A 351 7.56 19.27 -2.70
C ASN A 351 6.76 20.57 -2.47
N ASP A 352 6.88 21.54 -3.38
CA ASP A 352 6.08 22.77 -3.42
C ASP A 352 4.71 22.60 -4.11
N ARG A 353 4.22 21.36 -4.21
CA ARG A 353 2.87 20.98 -4.66
C ARG A 353 2.55 21.35 -6.11
N ARG A 354 3.56 21.40 -6.98
CA ARG A 354 3.34 21.51 -8.44
C ARG A 354 3.16 20.13 -9.04
N LEU A 355 2.09 19.94 -9.80
CA LEU A 355 1.79 18.68 -10.46
C LEU A 355 2.85 18.34 -11.53
N LYS A 356 3.44 17.15 -11.44
CA LYS A 356 4.46 16.65 -12.39
C LYS A 356 3.82 15.92 -13.58
N PRO A 357 4.56 15.70 -14.69
CA PRO A 357 4.04 14.96 -15.85
C PRO A 357 3.49 13.56 -15.53
N ALA A 358 4.09 12.84 -14.57
CA ALA A 358 3.57 11.54 -14.12
C ALA A 358 2.20 11.68 -13.44
N GLY A 359 2.01 12.71 -12.61
CA GLY A 359 0.72 13.04 -12.00
C GLY A 359 -0.34 13.44 -13.04
N GLN A 360 0.04 14.18 -14.08
CA GLN A 360 -0.85 14.50 -15.20
C GLN A 360 -1.30 13.23 -15.94
N ALA A 361 -0.37 12.32 -16.22
CA ALA A 361 -0.67 11.05 -16.87
C ALA A 361 -1.60 10.16 -16.02
N LEU A 362 -1.32 10.04 -14.72
CA LEU A 362 -2.17 9.27 -13.81
C LEU A 362 -3.58 9.89 -13.71
N LYS A 363 -3.69 11.22 -13.59
CA LYS A 363 -4.99 11.92 -13.57
C LYS A 363 -5.79 11.68 -14.86
N ALA A 364 -5.13 11.70 -16.01
CA ALA A 364 -5.78 11.41 -17.29
C ALA A 364 -6.28 9.95 -17.35
N LEU A 365 -5.47 8.99 -16.87
CA LEU A 365 -5.83 7.58 -16.81
C LEU A 365 -7.02 7.34 -15.85
N VAL A 366 -7.02 7.97 -14.69
CA VAL A 366 -8.13 7.92 -13.72
C VAL A 366 -9.44 8.40 -14.38
N ALA A 367 -9.41 9.56 -15.03
CA ALA A 367 -10.59 10.10 -15.72
C ALA A 367 -11.07 9.18 -16.86
N GLU A 368 -10.15 8.50 -17.54
CA GLU A 368 -10.51 7.48 -18.52
C GLU A 368 -11.18 6.28 -17.87
N PHE A 369 -10.62 5.74 -16.78
CA PHE A 369 -11.19 4.59 -16.08
C PHE A 369 -12.57 4.90 -15.46
N ASP A 370 -12.84 6.14 -15.08
CA ASP A 370 -14.17 6.57 -14.65
C ASP A 370 -15.19 6.55 -15.78
N ARG A 371 -14.79 6.97 -16.98
CA ARG A 371 -15.65 6.98 -18.17
C ARG A 371 -15.80 5.60 -18.80
N THR A 372 -14.72 4.83 -18.82
CA THR A 372 -14.63 3.50 -19.41
C THR A 372 -13.84 2.60 -18.47
N PRO A 373 -14.50 2.02 -17.46
CA PRO A 373 -13.87 1.10 -16.52
C PRO A 373 -13.14 -0.03 -17.25
N PRO A 374 -11.90 -0.37 -16.84
CA PRO A 374 -11.17 -1.47 -17.46
C PRO A 374 -11.90 -2.79 -17.21
N ALA A 375 -12.09 -3.58 -18.27
CA ALA A 375 -12.61 -4.94 -18.16
C ALA A 375 -11.42 -5.91 -18.03
N PRO A 376 -11.35 -6.70 -16.94
CA PRO A 376 -10.39 -7.79 -16.84
C PRO A 376 -10.54 -8.75 -18.02
N ARG A 377 -9.41 -9.27 -18.50
CA ARG A 377 -9.37 -10.20 -19.63
C ARG A 377 -9.06 -11.63 -19.14
N PRO A 378 -9.82 -12.65 -19.54
CA PRO A 378 -9.51 -14.04 -19.20
C PRO A 378 -8.13 -14.45 -19.73
N ARG A 379 -7.36 -15.18 -18.91
CA ARG A 379 -6.08 -15.81 -19.29
C ARG A 379 -6.28 -17.31 -19.42
N THR A 380 -6.65 -17.75 -20.63
CA THR A 380 -6.97 -19.16 -20.90
C THR A 380 -5.74 -20.02 -21.14
N ALA A 381 -4.59 -19.42 -21.43
CA ALA A 381 -3.30 -20.10 -21.55
C ALA A 381 -2.41 -19.77 -20.34
N ALA A 382 -1.68 -20.76 -19.84
CA ALA A 382 -0.75 -20.58 -18.73
C ALA A 382 0.61 -21.21 -18.98
N ILE A 383 1.66 -20.47 -18.65
CA ILE A 383 3.03 -20.99 -18.63
C ILE A 383 3.19 -21.85 -17.36
N VAL A 384 3.60 -23.10 -17.54
CA VAL A 384 3.90 -24.00 -16.42
C VAL A 384 5.30 -23.71 -15.90
N VAL A 385 5.42 -23.26 -14.65
CA VAL A 385 6.70 -22.90 -14.04
C VAL A 385 7.07 -23.85 -12.90
N PRO A 386 8.36 -24.17 -12.69
CA PRO A 386 8.80 -24.93 -11.52
C PRO A 386 8.48 -24.18 -10.23
N ASP A 387 7.95 -24.89 -9.23
CA ASP A 387 7.51 -24.33 -7.95
C ASP A 387 8.58 -23.54 -7.19
N LEU A 388 9.86 -23.92 -7.34
CA LEU A 388 10.98 -23.22 -6.70
C LEU A 388 11.57 -22.09 -7.56
N PHE A 389 11.33 -22.12 -8.88
CA PHE A 389 11.97 -21.23 -9.86
C PHE A 389 10.96 -20.60 -10.81
N PRO A 390 9.98 -19.82 -10.31
CA PRO A 390 8.94 -19.22 -11.14
C PRO A 390 9.51 -18.26 -12.19
N THR A 391 10.67 -17.67 -11.92
CA THR A 391 11.35 -16.72 -12.81
C THR A 391 11.82 -17.34 -14.13
N TRP A 392 11.93 -18.67 -14.23
CA TRP A 392 12.25 -19.34 -15.49
C TRP A 392 11.17 -19.13 -16.57
N GLY A 393 9.96 -18.76 -16.17
CA GLY A 393 8.89 -18.38 -17.09
C GLY A 393 8.91 -16.92 -17.56
N ASN A 394 9.77 -16.06 -17.00
CA ASN A 394 9.71 -14.61 -17.25
C ASN A 394 9.97 -14.25 -18.72
N ASP A 395 11.03 -14.80 -19.32
CA ASP A 395 11.37 -14.49 -20.73
C ASP A 395 10.25 -14.92 -21.67
N ARG A 396 9.66 -16.10 -21.41
CA ARG A 396 8.53 -16.60 -22.18
C ARG A 396 7.29 -15.73 -21.99
N PHE A 397 7.02 -15.28 -20.77
CA PHE A 397 5.93 -14.37 -20.44
C PHE A 397 6.08 -13.05 -21.21
N PHE A 398 7.23 -12.38 -21.11
CA PHE A 398 7.46 -11.10 -21.78
C PHE A 398 7.44 -11.22 -23.31
N LYS A 399 7.97 -12.32 -23.87
CA LYS A 399 7.86 -12.59 -25.31
C LYS A 399 6.42 -12.71 -25.77
N LEU A 400 5.59 -13.47 -25.04
CA LEU A 400 4.17 -13.64 -25.37
C LEU A 400 3.40 -12.32 -25.18
N ALA A 401 3.72 -11.54 -24.14
CA ALA A 401 3.16 -10.22 -23.94
C ALA A 401 3.49 -9.25 -25.09
N ALA A 402 4.73 -9.28 -25.60
CA ALA A 402 5.12 -8.51 -26.79
C ALA A 402 4.36 -8.93 -28.06
N GLU A 403 3.94 -10.19 -28.15
CA GLU A 403 3.06 -10.72 -29.20
C GLU A 403 1.56 -10.38 -28.96
N GLY A 404 1.23 -9.64 -27.90
CA GLY A 404 -0.14 -9.28 -27.52
C GLY A 404 -0.92 -10.41 -26.83
N LYS A 405 -0.25 -11.50 -26.45
CA LYS A 405 -0.86 -12.64 -25.76
C LYS A 405 -0.85 -12.43 -24.26
N GLN A 406 -1.97 -12.74 -23.62
CA GLN A 406 -2.11 -12.68 -22.17
C GLN A 406 -2.08 -14.09 -21.60
N VAL A 407 -1.11 -14.35 -20.74
CA VAL A 407 -0.90 -15.69 -20.17
C VAL A 407 -0.82 -15.62 -18.65
N ALA A 408 -1.29 -16.67 -17.99
CA ALA A 408 -1.11 -16.85 -16.56
C ALA A 408 0.17 -17.65 -16.26
N PHE A 409 0.52 -17.75 -14.98
CA PHE A 409 1.43 -18.78 -14.49
C PHE A 409 0.67 -19.88 -13.75
N VAL A 410 1.12 -21.12 -13.93
CA VAL A 410 0.68 -22.30 -13.18
C VAL A 410 1.91 -23.00 -12.64
N LEU A 411 1.89 -23.35 -11.35
CA LEU A 411 2.96 -24.14 -10.76
C LEU A 411 2.96 -25.56 -11.35
N GLN A 412 4.14 -26.13 -11.55
CA GLN A 412 4.29 -27.49 -12.08
C GLN A 412 3.54 -28.51 -11.23
N SER A 413 3.54 -28.35 -9.89
CA SER A 413 2.76 -29.19 -8.97
C SER A 413 1.24 -29.12 -9.17
N ARG A 414 0.72 -28.01 -9.72
CA ARG A 414 -0.71 -27.77 -9.96
C ARG A 414 -1.14 -27.96 -11.41
N ALA A 415 -0.21 -28.30 -12.31
CA ALA A 415 -0.48 -28.43 -13.74
C ALA A 415 -1.44 -29.60 -14.09
N ALA A 416 -1.62 -30.56 -13.18
CA ALA A 416 -2.58 -31.67 -13.34
C ALA A 416 -3.87 -31.48 -12.53
N ASP A 417 -3.98 -30.41 -11.73
CA ASP A 417 -5.16 -30.14 -10.92
C ASP A 417 -6.28 -29.51 -11.77
N THR A 418 -7.18 -30.36 -12.27
CA THR A 418 -8.28 -29.93 -13.14
C THR A 418 -9.26 -28.94 -12.48
N ASN A 419 -9.41 -28.98 -11.16
CA ASN A 419 -10.32 -28.07 -10.45
C ASN A 419 -9.67 -26.70 -10.32
N TYR A 420 -8.38 -26.64 -9.97
CA TYR A 420 -7.61 -25.40 -9.94
C TYR A 420 -7.55 -24.73 -11.31
N LEU A 421 -7.25 -25.49 -12.38
CA LEU A 421 -7.22 -24.95 -13.74
C LEU A 421 -8.59 -24.41 -14.17
N ARG A 422 -9.68 -25.15 -13.90
CA ARG A 422 -11.04 -24.70 -14.21
C ARG A 422 -11.42 -23.44 -13.44
N ALA A 423 -11.09 -23.37 -12.15
CA ALA A 423 -11.38 -22.21 -11.31
C ALA A 423 -10.67 -20.94 -11.80
N ARG A 424 -9.48 -21.08 -12.41
CA ARG A 424 -8.73 -19.98 -13.04
C ARG A 424 -9.05 -19.76 -14.52
N GLY A 425 -9.97 -20.55 -15.10
CA GLY A 425 -10.35 -20.44 -16.52
C GLY A 425 -9.24 -20.88 -17.50
N ILE A 426 -8.30 -21.70 -17.05
CA ILE A 426 -7.13 -22.13 -17.84
C ILE A 426 -7.49 -23.40 -18.63
N THR A 427 -7.32 -23.34 -19.95
CA THR A 427 -7.61 -24.42 -20.90
C THR A 427 -6.39 -24.90 -21.68
N GLU A 428 -5.31 -24.11 -21.72
CA GLU A 428 -4.06 -24.42 -22.42
C GLU A 428 -2.87 -24.27 -21.48
N LEU A 429 -1.96 -25.26 -21.49
CA LEU A 429 -0.71 -25.22 -20.75
C LEU A 429 0.48 -25.12 -21.70
N ILE A 430 1.30 -24.10 -21.51
CA ILE A 430 2.52 -23.83 -22.25
C ILE A 430 3.69 -24.34 -21.40
N ARG A 431 4.45 -25.31 -21.91
CA ARG A 431 5.69 -25.77 -21.28
C ARG A 431 6.81 -24.76 -21.57
N LEU A 432 7.76 -24.64 -20.62
CA LEU A 432 8.94 -23.79 -20.75
C LEU A 432 9.83 -24.18 -21.92
#